data_AF-A0A1F2YDH4-F1
#
_entry.id   AF-A0A1F2YDH4-F1
#
_cell.length_a   1.000
_cell.length_b   1.000
_cell.length_c   1.000
_cell.angle_alpha   90.00
_cell.angle_beta   90.00
_cell.angle_gamma   90.00
#
_symmetry.space_group_name_H-M   'P 1'
#
loop_
_entity.id
_entity.type
_entity.pdbx_description
1 polymer ?
#
loop_
_entity_poly.entity_id
_entity_poly.type
_entity_poly.pdbx_seq_one_letter_code
_entity_poly.pdbx_strand_id
1 'polypeptide(L)'
;MSSINKKMVILNLVSFLVFPIWIYVFYRWFGPPTLKYNTVWISVFTILCIVVHEVVHYLAIRLLNPTVKVGYGFRLPFTLFVRIEGVMSARQRVIFLLAPSLVLTTVFWVLSLLFPLQSMMWIVVASINASGSSSDLWECFVIVRKAYLTIG
;
A
#
# COMPACT_ATOMS: atom_id res chain seq x y z
N MET A 1 20.37 4.83 -2.13
CA MET A 1 19.30 3.96 -1.59
C MET A 1 19.77 3.48 -0.23
N SER A 2 19.04 3.78 0.84
CA SER A 2 19.46 3.44 2.20
C SER A 2 19.47 1.92 2.37
N SER A 3 20.43 1.41 3.15
CA SER A 3 20.41 0.04 3.65
C SER A 3 19.03 -0.26 4.22
N ILE A 4 18.32 -1.25 3.66
CA ILE A 4 16.96 -1.62 4.08
C ILE A 4 16.93 -1.75 5.60
N ASN A 5 16.18 -0.88 6.24
CA ASN A 5 16.07 -0.86 7.69
C ASN A 5 15.27 -2.09 8.10
N LYS A 6 15.92 -3.04 8.81
CA LYS A 6 15.27 -4.24 9.35
C LYS A 6 13.97 -3.91 10.11
N LYS A 7 13.86 -2.71 10.70
CA LYS A 7 12.65 -2.22 11.37
C LYS A 7 11.47 -2.00 10.40
N MET A 8 11.70 -1.50 9.19
CA MET A 8 10.64 -1.35 8.18
C MET A 8 10.16 -2.68 7.63
N VAL A 9 11.09 -3.62 7.45
CA VAL A 9 10.80 -5.00 7.08
C VAL A 9 9.86 -5.63 8.10
N ILE A 10 10.22 -5.54 9.39
CA ILE A 10 9.39 -6.07 10.48
C ILE A 10 8.04 -5.34 10.52
N LEU A 11 8.01 -4.02 10.35
CA LEU A 11 6.77 -3.25 10.33
C LEU A 11 5.81 -3.71 9.24
N ASN A 12 6.29 -3.89 8.00
CA ASN A 12 5.44 -4.37 6.91
C ASN A 12 4.97 -5.81 7.14
N LEU A 13 5.84 -6.70 7.63
CA LEU A 13 5.49 -8.09 7.90
C LEU A 13 4.47 -8.21 9.02
N VAL A 14 4.67 -7.44 10.11
CA VAL A 14 3.74 -7.38 11.24
C VAL A 14 2.42 -6.77 10.80
N SER A 15 2.41 -5.64 10.09
CA SER A 15 1.17 -5.01 9.61
C SER A 15 0.42 -5.95 8.66
N PHE A 16 1.11 -6.57 7.70
CA PHE A 16 0.51 -7.46 6.70
C PHE A 16 0.03 -8.80 7.28
N LEU A 17 0.63 -9.31 8.35
CA LEU A 17 0.16 -10.54 8.98
C LEU A 17 -0.87 -10.25 10.08
N VAL A 18 -0.55 -9.35 11.01
CA VAL A 18 -1.37 -9.09 12.19
C VAL A 18 -2.68 -8.45 11.81
N PHE A 19 -2.69 -7.44 10.92
CA PHE A 19 -3.92 -6.70 10.62
C PHE A 19 -4.97 -7.55 9.88
N PRO A 20 -4.61 -8.33 8.84
CA PRO A 20 -5.57 -9.18 8.14
C PRO A 20 -5.97 -10.41 8.95
N ILE A 21 -5.08 -10.96 9.78
CA ILE A 21 -5.42 -12.03 10.72
C ILE A 21 -6.39 -11.50 11.78
N TRP A 22 -6.16 -10.30 12.32
CA TRP A 22 -7.08 -9.67 13.27
C TRP A 22 -8.45 -9.42 12.65
N ILE A 23 -8.48 -8.86 11.44
CA ILE A 23 -9.71 -8.65 10.68
C ILE A 23 -10.40 -10.00 10.44
N TYR A 24 -9.69 -11.02 9.95
CA TYR A 24 -10.25 -12.35 9.70
C TYR A 24 -10.79 -12.99 10.99
N VAL A 25 -10.06 -12.96 12.09
CA VAL A 25 -10.49 -13.49 13.39
C VAL A 25 -11.69 -12.72 13.91
N PHE A 26 -11.62 -11.39 13.95
CA PHE A 26 -12.73 -10.54 14.38
C PHE A 26 -13.99 -10.84 13.55
N TYR A 27 -13.89 -10.95 12.22
CA TYR A 27 -15.05 -11.26 11.38
C TYR A 27 -15.47 -12.74 11.38
N ARG A 28 -14.58 -13.69 11.66
CA ARG A 28 -14.92 -15.11 11.83
C ARG A 28 -15.84 -15.31 13.05
N TRP A 29 -15.60 -14.53 14.12
CA TRP A 29 -16.28 -14.62 15.40
C TRP A 29 -17.43 -13.62 15.55
N PHE A 30 -17.33 -12.43 14.95
CA PHE A 30 -18.30 -11.33 15.09
C PHE A 30 -18.87 -10.82 13.75
N GLY A 31 -18.42 -11.35 12.61
CA GLY A 31 -18.80 -10.88 11.29
C GLY A 31 -20.06 -11.55 10.73
N PRO A 32 -20.78 -10.88 9.82
CA PRO A 32 -21.94 -11.46 9.16
C PRO A 32 -21.57 -12.69 8.32
N PRO A 33 -22.46 -13.70 8.17
CA PRO A 33 -22.17 -14.96 7.47
C PRO A 33 -21.65 -14.79 6.04
N THR A 34 -21.97 -13.67 5.39
CA THR A 34 -21.56 -13.29 4.03
C THR A 34 -20.05 -13.22 3.84
N LEU A 35 -19.26 -12.94 4.89
CA LEU A 35 -17.79 -12.89 4.81
C LEU A 35 -17.15 -14.28 4.65
N LYS A 36 -17.74 -15.33 5.22
CA LYS A 36 -17.19 -16.71 5.14
C LYS A 36 -17.13 -17.19 3.68
N TYR A 37 -18.16 -16.89 2.90
CA TYR A 37 -18.24 -17.25 1.47
C TYR A 37 -17.37 -16.38 0.55
N ASN A 38 -16.91 -15.23 1.03
CA ASN A 38 -16.12 -14.27 0.22
C ASN A 38 -14.61 -14.37 0.45
N THR A 39 -14.13 -15.31 1.27
CA THR A 39 -12.70 -15.42 1.61
C THR A 39 -11.80 -15.58 0.37
N VAL A 40 -12.22 -16.41 -0.61
CA VAL A 40 -11.48 -16.61 -1.87
C VAL A 40 -11.38 -15.29 -2.64
N TRP A 41 -12.49 -14.55 -2.75
CA TRP A 41 -12.52 -13.26 -3.42
C TRP A 41 -11.66 -12.22 -2.71
N ILE A 42 -11.67 -12.17 -1.38
CA ILE A 42 -10.79 -11.30 -0.59
C ILE A 42 -9.32 -11.60 -0.93
N SER A 43 -8.92 -12.88 -0.97
CA SER A 43 -7.55 -13.26 -1.34
C SER A 43 -7.20 -12.83 -2.76
N VAL A 44 -8.09 -13.06 -3.73
CA VAL A 44 -7.90 -12.64 -5.13
C VAL A 44 -7.74 -11.11 -5.23
N PHE A 45 -8.66 -10.35 -4.63
CA PHE A 45 -8.60 -8.89 -4.64
C PHE A 45 -7.40 -8.34 -3.89
N THR A 46 -6.93 -9.03 -2.85
CA THR A 46 -5.70 -8.65 -2.14
C THR A 46 -4.48 -8.81 -3.04
N ILE A 47 -4.35 -9.95 -3.74
CA ILE A 47 -3.24 -10.17 -4.69
C ILE A 47 -3.28 -9.14 -5.81
N LEU A 48 -4.46 -8.89 -6.38
CA LEU A 48 -4.65 -7.85 -7.39
C LEU A 48 -4.30 -6.47 -6.85
N CYS A 49 -4.70 -6.16 -5.61
CA CYS A 49 -4.39 -4.90 -4.95
C CYS A 49 -2.88 -4.67 -4.84
N ILE A 50 -2.09 -5.70 -4.53
CA ILE A 50 -0.61 -5.61 -4.48
C ILE A 50 -0.05 -5.23 -5.85
N VAL A 51 -0.52 -5.88 -6.92
CA VAL A 51 -0.08 -5.56 -8.29
C VAL A 51 -0.47 -4.13 -8.66
N VAL A 52 -1.72 -3.75 -8.40
CA VAL A 52 -2.23 -2.41 -8.73
C VAL A 52 -1.51 -1.34 -7.90
N HIS A 53 -1.15 -1.63 -6.65
CA HIS A 53 -0.40 -0.73 -5.78
C HIS A 53 0.91 -0.27 -6.44
N GLU A 54 1.70 -1.22 -6.94
CA GLU A 54 2.95 -0.89 -7.65
C GLU A 54 2.71 -0.20 -9.00
N VAL A 55 1.63 -0.54 -9.69
CA VAL A 55 1.24 0.17 -10.92
C VAL A 55 0.89 1.63 -10.61
N VAL A 56 0.23 1.93 -9.49
CA VAL A 56 -0.06 3.31 -9.09
C VAL A 56 1.22 4.07 -8.77
N HIS A 57 2.20 3.45 -8.08
CA HIS A 57 3.53 4.04 -7.89
C HIS A 57 4.19 4.37 -9.24
N TYR A 58 4.18 3.41 -10.18
CA TYR A 58 4.72 3.61 -11.53
C TYR A 58 4.05 4.77 -12.26
N LEU A 59 2.70 4.79 -12.31
CA LEU A 59 1.94 5.84 -12.98
C LEU A 59 2.21 7.21 -12.36
N ALA A 60 2.25 7.29 -11.02
CA ALA A 60 2.58 8.53 -10.31
C ALA A 60 3.98 9.03 -10.66
N ILE A 61 4.98 8.14 -10.76
CA ILE A 61 6.34 8.51 -11.20
C ILE A 61 6.32 9.03 -12.64
N ARG A 62 5.64 8.34 -13.56
CA ARG A 62 5.57 8.75 -14.98
C ARG A 62 4.87 10.10 -15.15
N LEU A 63 3.86 10.39 -14.35
CA LEU A 63 3.16 11.68 -14.36
C LEU A 63 4.01 12.81 -13.76
N LEU A 64 4.76 12.54 -12.68
CA LEU A 64 5.57 13.54 -12.00
C LEU A 64 6.91 13.82 -12.68
N ASN A 65 7.51 12.80 -13.30
CA ASN A 65 8.78 12.92 -14.01
C ASN A 65 8.92 11.86 -15.12
N PRO A 66 8.48 12.15 -16.35
CA PRO A 66 8.43 11.17 -17.44
C PRO A 66 9.81 10.75 -17.98
N THR A 67 10.88 11.47 -17.65
CA THR A 67 12.25 11.17 -18.10
C THR A 67 12.97 10.20 -17.17
N VAL A 68 12.45 9.99 -15.96
CA VAL A 68 13.02 9.05 -15.00
C VAL A 68 12.74 7.61 -15.47
N LYS A 69 13.81 6.81 -15.51
CA LYS A 69 13.69 5.37 -15.77
C LYS A 69 13.12 4.70 -14.53
N VAL A 70 12.15 3.84 -14.77
CA VAL A 70 11.44 3.10 -13.73
C VAL A 70 11.68 1.61 -13.96
N GLY A 71 12.33 0.97 -13.01
CA GLY A 71 12.52 -0.47 -12.99
C GLY A 71 11.53 -1.13 -12.03
N TYR A 72 11.35 -2.44 -12.18
CA TYR A 72 10.64 -3.26 -11.20
C TYR A 72 11.63 -4.23 -10.56
N GLY A 73 11.50 -4.44 -9.27
CA GLY A 73 12.22 -5.48 -8.55
C GLY A 73 11.25 -6.40 -7.82
N PHE A 74 11.70 -7.62 -7.56
CA PHE A 74 11.01 -8.58 -6.71
C PHE A 74 12.00 -9.10 -5.68
N ARG A 75 11.64 -9.15 -4.39
CA ARG A 75 12.62 -9.51 -3.36
C ARG A 75 11.98 -10.21 -2.17
N LEU A 76 11.75 -11.52 -2.28
CA LEU A 76 11.21 -12.36 -1.21
C LEU A 76 11.83 -12.08 0.17
N PRO A 77 11.02 -11.99 1.25
CA PRO A 77 9.57 -12.17 1.27
C PRO A 77 8.79 -10.97 0.69
N PHE A 78 9.48 -9.93 0.23
CA PHE A 78 8.90 -8.66 -0.21
C PHE A 78 8.45 -8.68 -1.66
N THR A 79 7.23 -8.22 -1.76
CA THR A 79 6.42 -7.90 -2.92
C THR A 79 7.16 -7.12 -3.99
N LEU A 80 6.56 -7.14 -5.18
CA LEU A 80 6.94 -6.33 -6.32
C LEU A 80 7.15 -4.88 -5.85
N PHE A 81 8.24 -4.23 -6.23
CA PHE A 81 8.52 -2.85 -5.86
C PHE A 81 9.01 -2.05 -7.07
N VAL A 82 8.61 -0.79 -7.13
CA VAL A 82 9.10 0.14 -8.14
C VAL A 82 10.46 0.74 -7.75
N ARG A 83 11.45 0.64 -8.65
CA ARG A 83 12.78 1.23 -8.52
C ARG A 83 12.90 2.48 -9.36
N ILE A 84 13.28 3.59 -8.73
CA ILE A 84 13.62 4.83 -9.44
C ILE A 84 15.10 4.80 -9.84
N GLU A 85 15.36 4.90 -11.14
CA GLU A 85 16.69 5.03 -11.72
C GLU A 85 16.85 6.45 -12.28
N GLY A 86 16.97 7.41 -11.37
CA GLY A 86 17.08 8.84 -11.69
C GLY A 86 16.92 9.75 -10.48
N VAL A 87 16.86 11.05 -10.74
CA VAL A 87 16.69 12.08 -9.71
C VAL A 87 15.24 12.54 -9.68
N MET A 88 14.65 12.52 -8.49
CA MET A 88 13.34 13.11 -8.20
C MET A 88 13.47 13.99 -6.96
N SER A 89 12.80 15.14 -6.98
CA SER A 89 12.74 16.05 -5.83
C SER A 89 12.06 15.41 -4.62
N ALA A 90 12.34 15.91 -3.42
CA ALA A 90 11.71 15.43 -2.19
C ALA A 90 10.17 15.47 -2.25
N ARG A 91 9.60 16.54 -2.85
CA ARG A 91 8.15 16.68 -3.04
C ARG A 91 7.59 15.61 -3.97
N GLN A 92 8.21 15.40 -5.14
CA GLN A 92 7.78 14.35 -6.07
C GLN A 92 7.87 12.96 -5.41
N ARG A 93 8.89 12.74 -4.57
CA ARG A 93 9.04 11.48 -3.82
C ARG A 93 7.89 11.23 -2.85
N VAL A 94 7.53 12.24 -2.07
CA VAL A 94 6.38 12.15 -1.15
C VAL A 94 5.07 11.90 -1.91
N ILE A 95 4.85 12.61 -3.03
CA ILE A 95 3.60 12.46 -3.79
C ILE A 95 3.45 11.05 -4.33
N PHE A 96 4.49 10.47 -4.97
CA PHE A 96 4.35 9.12 -5.51
C PHE A 96 4.20 8.09 -4.39
N LEU A 97 4.93 8.22 -3.28
CA LEU A 97 4.83 7.30 -2.14
C LEU A 97 3.42 7.30 -1.51
N LEU A 98 2.74 8.45 -1.49
CA LEU A 98 1.37 8.55 -0.98
C LEU A 98 0.31 8.06 -1.97
N ALA A 99 0.65 7.96 -3.26
CA ALA A 99 -0.34 7.75 -4.32
C ALA A 99 -1.14 6.45 -4.15
N PRO A 100 -0.56 5.27 -3.88
CA PRO A 100 -1.34 4.05 -3.74
C PRO A 100 -2.25 4.07 -2.51
N SER A 101 -1.77 4.62 -1.39
CA SER A 101 -2.59 4.74 -0.18
C SER A 101 -3.81 5.63 -0.44
N LEU A 102 -3.67 6.73 -1.17
CA LEU A 102 -4.77 7.65 -1.46
C LEU A 102 -5.71 7.07 -2.54
N VAL A 103 -5.17 6.65 -3.67
CA VAL A 103 -5.95 6.19 -4.83
C VAL A 103 -6.71 4.92 -4.49
N LEU A 104 -6.04 3.89 -3.97
CA LEU A 104 -6.69 2.60 -3.72
C LEU A 104 -7.68 2.67 -2.56
N THR A 105 -7.36 3.38 -1.49
CA THR A 105 -8.32 3.58 -0.38
C THR A 105 -9.56 4.31 -0.87
N THR A 106 -9.41 5.35 -1.69
CA THR A 106 -10.55 6.07 -2.27
C THR A 106 -11.41 5.15 -3.16
N VAL A 107 -10.76 4.36 -4.04
CA VAL A 107 -11.46 3.41 -4.92
C VAL A 107 -12.24 2.39 -4.10
N PHE A 108 -11.63 1.75 -3.10
CA PHE A 108 -12.32 0.76 -2.27
C PHE A 108 -13.42 1.38 -1.42
N TRP A 109 -13.26 2.62 -0.96
CA TRP A 109 -14.31 3.33 -0.24
C TRP A 109 -15.52 3.60 -1.16
N VAL A 110 -15.29 4.06 -2.40
CA VAL A 110 -16.35 4.22 -3.40
C VAL A 110 -17.03 2.88 -3.72
N LEU A 111 -16.26 1.81 -3.91
CA LEU A 111 -16.82 0.47 -4.14
C LEU A 111 -17.66 -0.02 -2.94
N SER A 112 -17.27 0.33 -1.72
CA SER A 112 -18.05 -0.02 -0.52
C SER A 112 -19.42 0.64 -0.49
N LEU A 113 -19.55 1.85 -1.06
CA LEU A 113 -20.80 2.58 -1.15
C LEU A 113 -21.67 2.10 -2.32
N LEU A 114 -21.06 1.80 -3.48
CA LEU A 114 -21.76 1.31 -4.67
C LEU A 114 -22.26 -0.13 -4.53
N PHE A 115 -21.57 -0.96 -3.74
CA PHE A 115 -21.84 -2.38 -3.57
C PHE A 115 -22.06 -2.71 -2.09
N PRO A 116 -23.18 -2.29 -1.47
CA PRO A 116 -23.38 -2.37 -0.03
C PRO A 116 -23.38 -3.80 0.51
N LEU A 117 -23.84 -4.78 -0.28
CA LEU A 117 -23.80 -6.20 0.07
C LEU A 117 -22.36 -6.76 0.15
N GLN A 118 -21.43 -6.13 -0.56
CA GLN A 118 -20.00 -6.47 -0.60
C GLN A 118 -19.14 -5.43 0.13
N SER A 119 -19.74 -4.43 0.78
CA SER A 119 -19.05 -3.30 1.43
C SER A 119 -17.93 -3.76 2.35
N MET A 120 -18.19 -4.79 3.16
CA MET A 120 -17.20 -5.38 4.06
C MET A 120 -15.98 -5.95 3.33
N MET A 121 -16.16 -6.60 2.17
CA MET A 121 -15.05 -7.11 1.37
C MET A 121 -14.12 -5.96 0.96
N TRP A 122 -14.70 -4.85 0.49
CA TRP A 122 -13.94 -3.68 0.07
C TRP A 122 -13.24 -2.98 1.23
N ILE A 123 -13.89 -2.89 2.40
CA ILE A 123 -13.27 -2.35 3.63
C ILE A 123 -12.08 -3.20 4.06
N VAL A 124 -12.18 -4.52 3.98
CA VAL A 124 -11.08 -5.44 4.30
C VAL A 124 -9.90 -5.24 3.33
N VAL A 125 -10.15 -5.19 2.02
CA VAL A 125 -9.09 -4.98 1.03
C VAL A 125 -8.46 -3.58 1.18
N ALA A 126 -9.25 -2.54 1.46
CA ALA A 126 -8.75 -1.20 1.76
C ALA A 126 -7.84 -1.18 2.99
N SER A 127 -8.22 -1.92 4.03
CA SER A 127 -7.44 -2.07 5.25
C SER A 127 -6.11 -2.77 5.01
N ILE A 128 -6.10 -3.81 4.18
CA ILE A 128 -4.87 -4.51 3.78
C ILE A 128 -3.95 -3.57 2.98
N ASN A 129 -4.49 -2.80 2.05
CA ASN A 129 -3.73 -1.79 1.30
C ASN A 129 -3.10 -0.74 2.23
N ALA A 130 -3.89 -0.20 3.17
CA ALA A 130 -3.41 0.79 4.14
C ALA A 130 -2.27 0.22 5.00
N SER A 131 -2.40 -1.03 5.45
CA SER A 131 -1.35 -1.77 6.15
C SER A 131 -0.09 -1.95 5.29
N GLY A 132 -0.25 -2.37 4.03
CA GLY A 132 0.85 -2.54 3.08
C GLY A 132 1.57 -1.23 2.74
N SER A 133 0.86 -0.11 2.79
CA SER A 133 1.40 1.24 2.53
C SER A 133 2.19 1.83 3.73
N SER A 134 2.30 1.11 4.85
CA SER A 134 2.94 1.65 6.06
C SER A 134 4.43 1.99 5.88
N SER A 135 5.17 1.22 5.07
CA SER A 135 6.54 1.57 4.69
C SER A 135 6.62 2.86 3.88
N ASP A 136 5.66 3.10 2.99
CA ASP A 136 5.66 4.27 2.12
C ASP A 136 5.39 5.54 2.93
N LEU A 137 4.44 5.45 3.88
CA LEU A 137 4.18 6.50 4.86
C LEU A 137 5.40 6.79 5.74
N TRP A 138 6.12 5.76 6.15
CA TRP A 138 7.35 5.93 6.92
C TRP A 138 8.46 6.61 6.09
N GLU A 139 8.65 6.21 4.84
CA GLU A 139 9.62 6.86 3.94
C GLU A 139 9.23 8.33 3.68
N CYS A 140 7.94 8.62 3.51
CA CYS A 140 7.44 10.00 3.48
C CYS A 140 7.84 10.78 4.74
N PHE A 141 7.61 10.22 5.92
CA PHE A 141 8.00 10.83 7.19
C PHE A 141 9.51 11.11 7.25
N VAL A 142 10.35 10.15 6.83
CA VAL A 142 11.81 10.32 6.80
C VAL A 142 12.23 11.44 5.84
N ILE A 143 11.62 11.54 4.66
CA ILE A 143 11.91 12.59 3.68
C ILE A 143 11.53 13.97 4.22
N VAL A 144 10.33 14.09 4.78
CA VAL A 144 9.83 15.35 5.36
C VAL A 144 10.68 15.78 6.55
N ARG A 145 10.99 14.84 7.46
CA ARG A 145 11.85 15.11 8.62
C ARG A 145 13.23 15.60 8.21
N LYS A 146 13.85 14.96 7.20
CA LYS A 146 15.14 15.41 6.67
C LYS A 146 15.04 16.83 6.11
N ALA A 147 14.04 17.10 5.28
CA ALA A 147 13.85 18.43 4.70
C ALA A 147 13.68 19.52 5.77
N TYR A 148 12.96 19.23 6.86
CA TYR A 148 12.80 20.15 7.98
C TYR A 148 14.13 20.44 8.70
N LEU A 149 14.93 19.39 8.96
CA LEU A 149 16.23 19.50 9.64
C LEU A 149 17.33 20.14 8.80
N THR A 150 17.18 20.27 7.48
CA THR A 150 18.15 20.98 6.63
C THR A 150 17.85 22.47 6.49
N ILE A 151 16.67 22.92 6.90
CA ILE A 151 16.20 24.31 6.78
C ILE A 151 16.31 25.08 8.10
N GLY A 152 16.30 24.38 9.25
CA GLY A 152 16.54 24.94 10.58
C GLY A 152 17.98 24.78 11.03
#